data_AF-A0A945J751-F1
#
_entry.id   AF-A0A945J751-F1
#
_cell.length_a   1.000
_cell.length_b   1.000
_cell.length_c   1.000
_cell.angle_alpha   90.00
_cell.angle_beta   90.00
_cell.angle_gamma   90.00
#
_symmetry.space_group_name_H-M   'P 1'
#
loop_
_entity.id
_entity.type
_entity.pdbx_description
1 polymer ?
#
loop_
_entity_poly.entity_id
_entity_poly.type
_entity_poly.pdbx_seq_one_letter_code
_entity_poly.pdbx_strand_id
1 'polypeptide(L)'
;MKKLGPIAGWLALATGLMALLSYILLPDLKNIPISLTVICFINAIYFLKTEGSNLKNNLSSRSALYGANTVFLTVVFLGILIFLNLLAFRHNQRWDYTEGGFFTLAPQTKKFIANLPREVKLTAFFQTDSPEKIAFANLIAGYLTETDKIELHYVDPDKN
;
A
#
# COMPACT_ATOMS: atom_id res chain seq x y z
N MET A 1 -35.49 -27.75 9.25
CA MET A 1 -34.66 -26.74 9.97
C MET A 1 -33.16 -26.78 9.63
N LYS A 2 -32.60 -27.87 9.05
CA LYS A 2 -31.14 -28.02 8.79
C LYS A 2 -30.48 -27.01 7.82
N LYS A 3 -31.23 -26.24 7.03
CA LYS A 3 -30.67 -25.25 6.09
C LYS A 3 -30.46 -23.84 6.68
N LEU A 4 -31.03 -23.57 7.87
CA LEU A 4 -30.99 -22.23 8.49
C LEU A 4 -29.68 -21.95 9.25
N GLY A 5 -28.96 -23.00 9.68
CA GLY A 5 -27.67 -22.87 10.38
C GLY A 5 -26.62 -22.13 9.56
N PRO A 6 -26.26 -22.61 8.35
CA PRO A 6 -25.24 -21.97 7.52
C PRO A 6 -25.56 -20.52 7.14
N ILE A 7 -26.83 -20.20 6.95
CA ILE A 7 -27.30 -18.86 6.58
C ILE A 7 -27.07 -17.86 7.71
N ALA A 8 -27.21 -18.28 8.97
CA ALA A 8 -26.94 -17.43 10.13
C ALA A 8 -25.45 -17.01 10.23
N GLY A 9 -24.53 -17.87 9.78
CA GLY A 9 -23.11 -17.53 9.72
C GLY A 9 -22.82 -16.40 8.72
N TRP A 10 -23.39 -16.47 7.52
CA TRP A 10 -23.27 -15.40 6.52
C TRP A 10 -23.93 -14.09 6.97
N LEU A 11 -25.08 -14.17 7.63
CA LEU A 11 -25.75 -13.01 8.23
C LEU A 11 -24.91 -12.35 9.33
N ALA A 12 -24.24 -13.13 10.19
CA ALA A 12 -23.34 -12.60 11.19
C ALA A 12 -22.16 -11.85 10.55
N LEU A 13 -21.54 -12.43 9.51
CA LEU A 13 -20.43 -11.78 8.80
C LEU A 13 -20.86 -10.48 8.11
N ALA A 14 -22.00 -10.50 7.40
CA ALA A 14 -22.52 -9.32 6.70
C ALA A 14 -22.88 -8.18 7.67
N THR A 15 -23.58 -8.51 8.77
CA THR A 15 -23.96 -7.52 9.79
C THR A 15 -22.75 -6.99 10.55
N GLY A 16 -21.74 -7.83 10.83
CA GLY A 16 -20.47 -7.41 11.41
C GLY A 16 -19.67 -6.47 10.51
N LEU A 17 -19.58 -6.78 9.21
CA LEU A 17 -18.93 -5.92 8.23
C LEU A 17 -19.64 -4.55 8.12
N MET A 18 -20.98 -4.56 8.08
CA MET A 18 -21.79 -3.34 8.04
C MET A 18 -21.65 -2.50 9.32
N ALA A 19 -21.54 -3.14 10.49
CA ALA A 19 -21.26 -2.46 11.76
C ALA A 19 -19.88 -1.76 11.72
N LEU A 20 -18.86 -2.44 11.20
CA LEU A 20 -17.51 -1.90 11.10
C LEU A 20 -17.44 -0.73 10.10
N LEU A 21 -18.09 -0.86 8.94
CA LEU A 21 -18.17 0.21 7.94
C LEU A 21 -18.91 1.44 8.47
N SER A 22 -20.05 1.24 9.14
CA SER A 22 -20.82 2.36 9.72
C SER A 22 -20.05 3.09 10.83
N TYR A 23 -19.24 2.37 11.63
CA TYR A 23 -18.35 2.99 12.61
C TYR A 23 -17.30 3.91 11.98
N ILE A 24 -16.78 3.55 10.81
CA ILE A 24 -15.72 4.31 10.11
C ILE A 24 -16.30 5.48 9.29
N LEU A 25 -17.42 5.27 8.61
CA LEU A 25 -18.00 6.24 7.68
C LEU A 25 -18.93 7.26 8.35
N LEU A 26 -19.57 6.90 9.45
CA LEU A 26 -20.60 7.70 10.11
C LEU A 26 -20.31 7.83 11.63
N PRO A 27 -19.21 8.51 12.02
CA PRO A 27 -18.79 8.59 13.42
C PRO A 27 -19.79 9.31 14.34
N ASP A 28 -20.65 10.16 13.77
CA ASP A 28 -21.65 10.94 14.53
C ASP A 28 -22.85 10.09 14.98
N LEU A 29 -23.15 8.99 14.29
CA LEU A 29 -24.34 8.16 14.53
C LEU A 29 -24.00 6.92 15.36
N LYS A 30 -23.50 7.10 16.59
CA LYS A 30 -23.02 6.02 17.47
C LYS A 30 -24.03 4.88 17.72
N ASN A 31 -25.33 5.14 17.62
CA ASN A 31 -26.38 4.13 17.86
C ASN A 31 -26.47 3.06 16.75
N ILE A 32 -26.13 3.43 15.51
CA ILE A 32 -26.20 2.54 14.35
C ILE A 32 -25.18 1.39 14.43
N PRO A 33 -23.87 1.64 14.61
CA PRO A 33 -22.90 0.55 14.71
C PRO A 33 -23.17 -0.33 15.94
N ILE A 34 -23.57 0.25 17.08
CA ILE A 34 -23.86 -0.51 18.31
C ILE A 34 -24.99 -1.52 18.08
N SER A 35 -26.12 -1.09 17.49
CA SER A 35 -27.25 -1.98 17.22
C SER A 35 -26.89 -3.10 16.24
N LEU A 36 -26.12 -2.80 15.20
CA LEU A 36 -25.63 -3.80 14.24
C LEU A 36 -24.66 -4.79 14.88
N THR A 37 -23.80 -4.34 15.80
CA THR A 37 -22.91 -5.21 16.57
C THR A 37 -23.69 -6.19 17.44
N VAL A 38 -24.76 -5.73 18.11
CA VAL A 38 -25.63 -6.61 18.91
C VAL A 38 -26.29 -7.68 18.03
N ILE A 39 -26.81 -7.29 16.86
CA ILE A 39 -27.40 -8.23 15.90
C ILE A 39 -26.37 -9.25 15.39
N CYS A 40 -25.13 -8.82 15.14
CA CYS A 40 -24.02 -9.70 14.76
C CYS A 40 -23.76 -10.76 15.85
N PHE A 41 -23.65 -10.35 17.12
CA PHE A 41 -23.44 -11.30 18.23
C PHE A 41 -24.59 -12.30 18.37
N ILE A 42 -25.84 -11.87 18.22
CA ILE A 42 -27.01 -12.77 18.29
C ILE A 42 -26.94 -13.84 17.19
N ASN A 43 -26.65 -13.43 15.95
CA ASN A 43 -26.51 -14.37 14.82
C ASN A 43 -25.32 -15.31 15.01
N ALA A 44 -24.19 -14.81 15.53
CA ALA A 44 -23.00 -15.61 15.81
C ALA A 44 -23.27 -16.67 16.90
N ILE A 45 -23.94 -16.31 17.99
CA ILE A 45 -24.32 -17.25 19.07
C ILE A 45 -25.29 -18.31 18.54
N TYR A 46 -26.28 -17.91 17.75
CA TYR A 46 -27.22 -18.84 17.12
C TYR A 46 -26.48 -19.84 16.21
N PHE A 47 -25.58 -19.35 15.35
CA PHE A 47 -24.74 -20.19 14.48
C PHE A 47 -23.90 -21.20 15.26
N LEU A 48 -23.22 -20.77 16.32
CA LEU A 48 -22.38 -21.63 17.16
C LEU A 48 -23.20 -22.73 17.87
N LYS A 49 -24.43 -22.42 18.31
CA LYS A 49 -25.31 -23.42 18.92
C LYS A 49 -25.81 -24.45 17.91
N THR A 50 -26.18 -24.03 16.71
CA THR A 50 -26.75 -24.93 15.70
C THR A 50 -25.70 -25.76 14.97
N GLU A 51 -24.55 -25.16 14.64
CA GLU A 51 -23.56 -25.74 13.73
C GLU A 51 -22.24 -26.10 14.45
N GLY A 52 -22.16 -25.88 15.78
CA GLY A 52 -20.94 -26.05 16.57
C GLY A 52 -20.29 -27.44 16.48
N SER A 53 -21.09 -28.50 16.41
CA SER A 53 -20.58 -29.87 16.23
C SER A 53 -20.05 -30.10 14.80
N ASN A 54 -20.76 -29.60 13.79
CA ASN A 54 -20.35 -29.69 12.39
C ASN A 54 -19.10 -28.85 12.10
N LEU A 55 -18.96 -27.68 12.74
CA LEU A 55 -17.75 -26.85 12.70
C LEU A 55 -16.52 -27.61 13.18
N LYS A 56 -16.59 -28.30 14.33
CA LYS A 56 -15.45 -29.07 14.88
C LYS A 56 -15.03 -30.22 13.95
N ASN A 57 -16.00 -30.92 13.36
CA ASN A 57 -15.73 -32.01 12.43
C ASN A 57 -15.13 -31.49 11.11
N ASN A 58 -15.63 -30.37 10.59
CA ASN A 58 -15.10 -29.74 9.38
C ASN A 58 -13.70 -29.14 9.60
N LEU A 59 -13.44 -28.53 10.76
CA LEU A 59 -12.12 -28.01 11.14
C LEU A 59 -11.06 -29.11 11.33
N SER A 60 -11.47 -30.32 11.68
CA SER A 60 -10.58 -31.49 11.78
C SER A 60 -10.38 -32.22 10.45
N SER A 61 -11.05 -31.79 9.38
CA SER A 61 -10.97 -32.44 8.08
C SER A 61 -9.71 -32.03 7.31
N ARG A 62 -9.31 -32.86 6.33
CA ARG A 62 -8.21 -32.52 5.40
C ARG A 62 -8.45 -31.18 4.68
N SER A 63 -9.70 -30.85 4.38
CA SER A 63 -10.06 -29.57 3.73
C SER A 63 -9.73 -28.36 4.60
N ALA A 64 -9.94 -28.44 5.92
CA ALA A 64 -9.57 -27.36 6.82
C ALA A 64 -8.05 -27.21 6.97
N LEU A 65 -7.30 -28.31 6.94
CA LEU A 65 -5.83 -28.25 6.87
C LEU A 65 -5.35 -27.53 5.60
N TYR A 66 -5.94 -27.84 4.43
CA TYR A 66 -5.64 -27.11 3.20
C TYR A 66 -6.02 -25.63 3.29
N GLY A 67 -7.19 -25.30 3.85
CA GLY A 67 -7.61 -23.91 4.06
C GLY A 67 -6.68 -23.13 4.99
N ALA A 68 -6.25 -23.74 6.10
CA ALA A 68 -5.27 -23.15 7.01
C ALA A 68 -3.92 -22.93 6.32
N ASN A 69 -3.46 -23.89 5.51
CA ASN A 69 -2.24 -23.74 4.74
C ASN A 69 -2.36 -22.61 3.70
N THR A 70 -3.49 -22.48 3.01
CA THR A 70 -3.72 -21.36 2.09
C THR A 70 -3.66 -20.02 2.81
N VAL A 71 -4.35 -19.86 3.95
CA VAL A 71 -4.30 -18.63 4.75
C VAL A 71 -2.88 -18.33 5.21
N PHE A 72 -2.15 -19.34 5.70
CA PHE A 72 -0.76 -19.20 6.11
C PHE A 72 0.12 -18.72 4.95
N LEU A 73 0.01 -19.36 3.78
CA LEU A 73 0.75 -18.98 2.58
C LEU A 73 0.38 -17.56 2.10
N THR A 74 -0.90 -17.17 2.18
CA THR A 74 -1.34 -15.82 1.85
C THR A 74 -0.73 -14.79 2.81
N VAL A 75 -0.69 -15.07 4.11
CA VAL A 75 -0.05 -14.20 5.11
C VAL A 75 1.45 -14.09 4.85
N VAL A 76 2.13 -15.20 4.58
CA VAL A 76 3.56 -15.20 4.23
C VAL A 76 3.81 -14.39 2.96
N PHE A 77 2.99 -14.59 1.92
CA PHE A 77 3.09 -13.84 0.66
C PHE A 77 2.89 -12.34 0.86
N LEU A 78 1.86 -11.93 1.62
CA LEU A 78 1.65 -10.52 1.99
C LEU A 78 2.83 -9.97 2.80
N GLY A 79 3.38 -10.75 3.73
CA GLY A 79 4.58 -10.40 4.49
C GLY A 79 5.78 -10.13 3.58
N ILE A 80 5.99 -10.97 2.56
CA ILE A 80 7.03 -10.76 1.54
C ILE A 80 6.77 -9.48 0.76
N LEU A 81 5.53 -9.21 0.33
CA LEU A 81 5.20 -7.98 -0.39
C LEU A 81 5.46 -6.73 0.46
N ILE A 82 5.07 -6.75 1.73
CA ILE A 82 5.35 -5.65 2.67
C ILE A 82 6.86 -5.49 2.85
N PHE A 83 7.60 -6.58 3.05
CA PHE A 83 9.06 -6.54 3.17
C PHE A 83 9.74 -5.96 1.93
N LEU A 84 9.33 -6.40 0.74
CA LEU A 84 9.82 -5.87 -0.54
C LEU A 84 9.49 -4.38 -0.70
N ASN A 85 8.28 -3.97 -0.31
CA ASN A 85 7.87 -2.57 -0.37
C ASN A 85 8.72 -1.71 0.58
N LEU A 86 8.96 -2.15 1.81
CA LEU A 86 9.84 -1.47 2.76
C LEU A 86 11.28 -1.40 2.25
N LEU A 87 11.77 -2.46 1.62
CA LEU A 87 13.10 -2.50 1.05
C LEU A 87 13.24 -1.52 -0.12
N ALA A 88 12.25 -1.48 -1.02
CA ALA A 88 12.18 -0.56 -2.14
C ALA A 88 12.05 0.90 -1.69
N PHE A 89 11.26 1.17 -0.64
CA PHE A 89 11.12 2.51 -0.08
C PHE A 89 12.44 3.01 0.55
N ARG A 90 13.16 2.13 1.26
CA ARG A 90 14.43 2.49 1.90
C ARG A 90 15.59 2.60 0.90
N HIS A 91 15.58 1.79 -0.16
CA HIS A 91 16.60 1.81 -1.20
C HIS A 91 15.97 2.33 -2.49
N ASN A 92 15.91 3.66 -2.63
CA ASN A 92 15.41 4.33 -3.83
C ASN A 92 16.43 4.25 -4.98
N GLN A 93 16.84 3.04 -5.33
CA GLN A 93 17.84 2.80 -6.35
C GLN A 93 17.17 2.80 -7.72
N ARG A 94 17.37 3.88 -8.47
CA ARG A 94 16.89 4.02 -9.83
C ARG A 94 17.76 3.19 -10.77
N TRP A 95 17.21 2.11 -11.29
CA TRP A 95 17.85 1.34 -12.36
C TRP A 95 17.51 1.96 -13.72
N ASP A 96 18.55 2.19 -14.52
CA ASP A 96 18.42 2.65 -15.89
C ASP A 96 18.55 1.43 -16.82
N TYR A 97 17.47 1.16 -17.56
CA TYR A 97 17.38 0.04 -18.50
C TYR A 97 17.64 0.46 -19.96
N THR A 98 18.05 1.71 -20.20
CA THR A 98 18.40 2.17 -21.54
C THR A 98 19.71 1.52 -22.00
N GLU A 99 19.80 1.13 -23.29
CA GLU A 99 21.00 0.46 -23.83
C GLU A 99 22.29 1.26 -23.62
N GLY A 100 22.18 2.60 -23.60
CA GLY A 100 23.30 3.52 -23.41
C GLY A 100 23.47 4.06 -21.99
N GLY A 101 22.58 3.75 -21.05
CA GLY A 101 22.63 4.31 -19.68
C GLY A 101 22.48 5.84 -19.63
N PHE A 102 21.62 6.41 -20.47
CA PHE A 102 21.51 7.87 -20.67
C PHE A 102 21.09 8.65 -19.42
N PHE A 103 20.50 7.99 -18.43
CA PHE A 103 20.05 8.58 -17.17
C PHE A 103 20.92 8.16 -15.97
N THR A 104 22.05 7.49 -16.22
CA THR A 104 22.99 7.05 -15.19
C THR A 104 24.20 7.95 -15.14
N LEU A 105 24.47 8.52 -13.96
CA LEU A 105 25.68 9.30 -13.74
C LEU A 105 26.94 8.43 -13.80
N ALA A 106 27.96 8.91 -14.51
CA ALA A 106 29.28 8.30 -14.49
C ALA A 106 29.84 8.24 -13.05
N PRO A 107 30.60 7.19 -12.67
CA PRO A 107 31.13 7.04 -11.31
C PRO A 107 31.97 8.22 -10.82
N GLN A 108 32.69 8.87 -11.74
CA GLN A 108 33.49 10.06 -11.44
C GLN A 108 32.60 11.25 -11.08
N THR A 109 31.51 11.47 -11.83
CA THR A 109 30.53 12.53 -11.58
C THR A 109 29.82 12.33 -10.24
N LYS A 110 29.45 11.09 -9.90
CA LYS A 110 28.86 10.78 -8.58
C LYS A 110 29.79 11.17 -7.43
N LYS A 111 31.08 10.80 -7.51
CA LYS A 111 32.08 11.16 -6.50
C LYS A 111 32.28 12.67 -6.37
N PHE A 112 32.26 13.39 -7.48
CA PHE A 112 32.38 14.84 -7.48
C PHE A 112 31.18 15.51 -6.81
N ILE A 113 29.95 15.12 -7.20
CA ILE A 113 28.71 15.69 -6.68
C ILE A 113 28.53 15.38 -5.19
N ALA A 114 28.80 14.15 -4.76
CA ALA A 114 28.72 13.76 -3.36
C ALA A 114 29.64 14.60 -2.45
N ASN A 115 30.76 15.10 -2.99
CA ASN A 115 31.76 15.88 -2.27
C ASN A 115 31.72 17.39 -2.57
N LEU A 116 30.56 17.91 -2.99
CA LEU A 116 30.40 19.35 -3.24
C LEU A 116 30.77 20.16 -1.97
N PRO A 117 31.71 21.13 -2.06
CA PRO A 117 32.21 21.85 -0.88
C PRO A 117 31.20 22.86 -0.32
N ARG A 118 30.19 23.22 -1.11
CA ARG A 118 29.17 24.24 -0.79
C ARG A 118 27.86 23.92 -1.49
N GLU A 119 26.80 24.56 -1.03
CA GLU A 119 25.49 24.53 -1.70
C GLU A 119 25.56 25.21 -3.07
N VAL A 120 24.85 24.62 -4.04
CA VAL A 120 24.74 25.09 -5.42
C VAL A 120 23.27 25.34 -5.72
N LYS A 121 22.94 26.59 -6.07
CA LYS A 121 21.60 26.95 -6.52
C LYS A 121 21.55 26.95 -8.03
N LEU A 122 20.62 26.20 -8.60
CA LEU A 122 20.43 26.03 -10.03
C LEU A 122 19.07 26.60 -10.40
N THR A 123 19.05 27.59 -11.29
CA THR A 123 17.79 28.19 -11.79
C THR A 123 17.60 27.77 -13.24
N ALA A 124 16.52 27.05 -13.49
CA ALA A 124 16.19 26.47 -14.79
C ALA A 124 15.00 27.19 -15.40
N PHE A 125 15.20 27.79 -16.57
CA PHE A 125 14.17 28.53 -17.28
C PHE A 125 13.47 27.62 -18.28
N PHE A 126 12.21 27.30 -18.02
CA PHE A 126 11.39 26.46 -18.88
C PHE A 126 9.94 26.91 -18.84
N GLN A 127 9.28 26.88 -20.00
CA GLN A 127 7.84 27.12 -20.07
C GLN A 127 7.09 26.05 -19.25
N THR A 128 5.95 26.43 -18.66
CA THR A 128 5.08 25.48 -17.95
C THR A 128 4.68 24.33 -18.88
N ASP A 129 4.81 23.09 -18.40
CA ASP A 129 4.45 21.85 -19.11
C ASP A 129 5.15 21.59 -20.46
N SER A 130 6.31 22.21 -20.69
CA SER A 130 7.09 21.98 -21.90
C SER A 130 7.75 20.59 -21.91
N PRO A 131 7.87 19.93 -23.08
CA PRO A 131 8.59 18.66 -23.22
C PRO A 131 10.06 18.76 -22.77
N GLU A 132 10.69 19.90 -23.01
CA GLU A 132 12.09 20.16 -22.62
C GLU A 132 12.25 20.18 -21.10
N LYS A 133 11.28 20.74 -20.37
CA LYS A 133 11.26 20.71 -18.90
C LYS A 133 11.25 19.29 -18.38
N ILE A 134 10.42 18.43 -18.97
CA ILE A 134 10.30 17.01 -18.58
C ILE A 134 11.61 16.27 -18.88
N ALA A 135 12.20 16.50 -20.05
CA ALA A 135 13.48 15.91 -20.42
C ALA A 135 14.60 16.32 -19.44
N PHE A 136 14.70 17.62 -19.13
CA PHE A 136 15.65 18.13 -18.15
C PHE A 136 15.41 17.57 -16.74
N ALA A 137 14.15 17.53 -16.29
CA ALA A 137 13.78 16.96 -15.00
C ALA A 137 14.24 15.50 -14.87
N ASN A 138 14.11 14.71 -15.94
CA ASN A 138 14.59 13.33 -15.95
C ASN A 138 16.12 13.21 -15.84
N LEU A 139 16.87 14.13 -16.45
CA LEU A 139 18.33 14.16 -16.39
C LEU A 139 18.84 14.63 -15.01
N ILE A 140 18.28 15.74 -14.50
CA ILE A 140 18.75 16.34 -13.25
C ILE A 140 18.37 15.52 -12.02
N ALA A 141 17.31 14.71 -12.09
CA ALA A 141 16.86 13.85 -10.99
C ALA A 141 17.99 12.94 -10.45
N GLY A 142 18.87 12.44 -11.32
CA GLY A 142 20.02 11.63 -10.90
C GLY A 142 21.00 12.43 -10.04
N TYR A 143 21.20 13.71 -10.34
CA TYR A 143 22.09 14.60 -9.59
C TYR A 143 21.51 14.92 -8.20
N LEU A 144 20.21 15.23 -8.14
CA LEU A 144 19.50 15.56 -6.90
C LEU A 144 19.38 14.37 -5.94
N THR A 145 19.41 13.14 -6.45
CA THR A 145 19.35 11.93 -5.61
C THR A 145 20.69 11.64 -4.92
N GLU A 146 21.81 12.10 -5.49
CA GLU A 146 23.16 11.82 -4.96
C GLU A 146 23.59 12.85 -3.90
N THR A 147 22.96 14.04 -3.83
CA THR A 147 23.29 15.06 -2.83
C THR A 147 22.14 16.02 -2.53
N ASP A 148 22.02 16.40 -1.27
CA ASP A 148 21.07 17.43 -0.82
C ASP A 148 21.61 18.87 -0.99
N LYS A 149 22.83 19.05 -1.50
CA LYS A 149 23.49 20.36 -1.64
C LYS A 149 23.09 21.14 -2.90
N ILE A 150 22.26 20.55 -3.77
CA ILE A 150 21.82 21.18 -5.01
C ILE A 150 20.37 21.62 -4.84
N GLU A 151 20.12 22.93 -4.90
CA GLU A 151 18.78 23.51 -4.83
C GLU A 151 18.33 23.91 -6.24
N LEU A 152 17.23 23.32 -6.74
CA LEU A 152 16.73 23.55 -8.09
C LEU A 152 15.47 24.40 -8.07
N HIS A 153 15.50 25.53 -8.77
CA HIS A 153 14.35 26.42 -8.96
C HIS A 153 13.96 26.46 -10.44
N TYR A 154 12.68 26.23 -10.73
CA TYR A 154 12.13 26.40 -12.07
C TYR A 154 11.52 27.79 -12.21
N VAL A 155 11.81 28.47 -13.31
CA VAL A 155 11.23 29.77 -13.66
C VAL A 155 10.58 29.65 -15.03
N ASP A 156 9.32 30.05 -15.13
CA ASP A 156 8.63 30.19 -16.42
C ASP A 156 8.88 31.61 -16.96
N PRO A 157 9.67 31.77 -18.04
CA PRO A 157 9.98 33.09 -18.57
C PRO A 157 8.77 33.76 -19.23
N ASP A 158 7.72 33.02 -19.61
CA ASP A 158 6.55 33.58 -20.31
C ASP A 158 5.48 34.10 -19.34
N LYS A 159 5.58 33.76 -18.05
CA LYS A 159 4.63 34.16 -17.00
C LYS A 159 5.14 35.30 -16.11
N ASN A 160 6.32 35.85 -16.41
CA ASN A 160 6.95 36.96 -15.68
C ASN A 160 7.12 38.21 -16.56
#